data_AF-A0A0E3X295-F1
#
_entry.id   AF-A0A0E3X295-F1
#
_cell.length_a   1.000
_cell.length_b   1.000
_cell.length_c   1.000
_cell.angle_alpha   90.00
_cell.angle_beta   90.00
_cell.angle_gamma   90.00
#
_symmetry.space_group_name_H-M   'P 1'
#
loop_
_entity.id
_entity.type
_entity.pdbx_description
1 polymer ?
#
loop_
_entity_poly.entity_id
_entity_poly.type
_entity_poly.pdbx_seq_one_letter_code
_entity_poly.pdbx_strand_id
1 'polypeptide(L)'
;MFSGCTENNNVDSLIEDLGNENESISSGAMDELVDMGDEKTIGSLVQVVLNESMSIEMRKNAILALGKIGDESATDLLLGISMNESENKHLRMASILALGDAGDEEALEFLRGLRYGDDGLILYHAAYVLAPLNGTYEVYGTYGELPYPLTEEQRSYRNNVGEIVSGVNYSKFPAIDDNSSRGVGYVPKTGYIEVMTDVDPGTSDMDEMYRIISTEAEIRGVYQVPVRFVYGTFSFA
;
A
#
# COMPACT_ATOMS: atom_id res chain seq x y z
N MET A 1 45.90 27.47 -13.78
CA MET A 1 46.00 26.01 -13.90
C MET A 1 45.06 25.39 -12.88
N PHE A 2 44.33 24.39 -13.34
CA PHE A 2 43.12 23.80 -12.77
C PHE A 2 43.25 23.30 -11.34
N SER A 3 42.19 23.46 -10.56
CA SER A 3 41.61 22.37 -9.75
C SER A 3 40.18 22.74 -9.35
N GLY A 4 39.31 22.83 -10.34
CA GLY A 4 37.88 22.58 -10.15
C GLY A 4 37.62 21.09 -10.38
N CYS A 5 36.58 20.56 -9.73
CA CYS A 5 36.03 19.19 -9.84
C CYS A 5 36.54 18.17 -8.79
N THR A 6 36.02 18.22 -7.55
CA THR A 6 35.90 17.04 -6.67
C THR A 6 34.59 17.03 -5.87
N GLU A 7 33.48 17.53 -6.41
CA GLU A 7 32.14 17.33 -5.81
C GLU A 7 31.33 16.25 -6.54
N ASN A 8 31.87 15.66 -7.62
CA ASN A 8 31.14 14.68 -8.44
C ASN A 8 31.38 13.21 -8.06
N ASN A 9 32.35 12.91 -7.20
CA ASN A 9 32.71 11.51 -6.88
C ASN A 9 31.84 10.89 -5.76
N ASN A 10 31.00 11.68 -5.08
CA ASN A 10 30.20 11.15 -3.96
C ASN A 10 28.89 10.52 -4.47
N VAL A 11 28.10 11.27 -5.25
CA VAL A 11 26.80 10.80 -5.75
C VAL A 11 26.93 9.54 -6.61
N ASP A 12 27.90 9.47 -7.52
CA ASP A 12 28.09 8.32 -8.40
C ASP A 12 28.43 7.05 -7.60
N SER A 13 29.29 7.17 -6.57
CA SER A 13 29.65 6.05 -5.68
C SER A 13 28.45 5.59 -4.86
N LEU A 14 27.67 6.51 -4.30
CA LEU A 14 26.47 6.18 -3.54
C LEU A 14 25.41 5.52 -4.42
N ILE A 15 25.29 5.95 -5.69
CA ILE A 15 24.41 5.29 -6.65
C ILE A 15 24.84 3.85 -6.88
N GLU A 16 26.13 3.58 -7.11
CA GLU A 16 26.61 2.19 -7.24
C GLU A 16 26.27 1.35 -6.00
N ASP A 17 26.43 1.93 -4.80
CA ASP A 17 26.15 1.26 -3.54
C ASP A 17 24.65 0.98 -3.30
N LEU A 18 23.72 1.64 -3.99
CA LEU A 18 22.30 1.27 -3.97
C LEU A 18 22.05 -0.18 -4.43
N GLY A 19 22.92 -0.72 -5.28
CA GLY A 19 22.84 -2.09 -5.78
C GLY A 19 23.64 -3.11 -4.97
N ASN A 20 24.22 -2.70 -3.83
CA ASN A 20 25.10 -3.57 -3.04
C ASN A 20 24.32 -4.72 -2.39
N GLU A 21 24.88 -5.93 -2.40
CA GLU A 21 24.26 -7.10 -1.75
C GLU A 21 24.24 -6.99 -0.21
N ASN A 22 25.13 -6.18 0.37
CA ASN A 22 25.11 -5.88 1.79
C ASN A 22 24.09 -4.78 2.08
N GLU A 23 22.98 -5.17 2.71
CA GLU A 23 21.87 -4.29 3.07
C GLU A 23 22.32 -3.05 3.86
N SER A 24 23.33 -3.19 4.74
CA SER A 24 23.84 -2.04 5.51
C SER A 24 24.51 -0.99 4.61
N ILE A 25 25.17 -1.42 3.53
CA ILE A 25 25.79 -0.52 2.56
C ILE A 25 24.71 0.15 1.71
N SER A 26 23.78 -0.63 1.15
CA SER A 26 22.71 -0.07 0.31
C SER A 26 21.79 0.87 1.09
N SER A 27 21.48 0.57 2.35
CA SER A 27 20.69 1.46 3.21
C SER A 27 21.45 2.73 3.57
N GLY A 28 22.74 2.64 3.91
CA GLY A 28 23.56 3.82 4.17
C GLY A 28 23.67 4.73 2.95
N ALA A 29 23.86 4.15 1.76
CA ALA A 29 23.90 4.92 0.53
C ALA A 29 22.56 5.60 0.22
N MET A 30 21.45 4.89 0.41
CA MET A 30 20.11 5.48 0.27
C MET A 30 19.90 6.65 1.24
N ASP A 31 20.25 6.49 2.51
CA ASP A 31 20.06 7.55 3.51
C ASP A 31 20.93 8.78 3.19
N GLU A 32 22.18 8.60 2.76
CA GLU A 32 23.03 9.71 2.31
C GLU A 32 22.47 10.42 1.06
N LEU A 33 21.95 9.68 0.09
CA LEU A 33 21.32 10.27 -1.11
C LEU A 33 20.04 11.03 -0.77
N VAL A 34 19.26 10.53 0.19
CA VAL A 34 18.07 11.23 0.71
C VAL A 34 18.47 12.52 1.43
N ASP A 35 19.50 12.47 2.27
CA ASP A 35 20.03 13.64 2.98
C ASP A 35 20.58 14.71 2.01
N MET A 36 21.13 14.29 0.86
CA MET A 36 21.56 15.22 -0.19
C MET A 36 20.36 15.93 -0.84
N GLY A 37 19.38 15.17 -1.34
CA GLY A 37 18.08 15.68 -1.80
C GLY A 37 18.09 16.80 -2.86
N ASP A 38 19.24 17.18 -3.41
CA ASP A 38 19.36 18.27 -4.37
C ASP A 38 18.88 17.86 -5.77
N GLU A 39 18.56 18.84 -6.61
CA GLU A 39 18.05 18.63 -7.99
C GLU A 39 18.93 17.69 -8.81
N LYS A 40 20.25 17.73 -8.58
CA LYS A 40 21.21 16.88 -9.28
C LYS A 40 21.12 15.43 -8.79
N THR A 41 21.00 15.22 -7.49
CA THR A 41 20.84 13.90 -6.87
C THR A 41 19.52 13.26 -7.31
N ILE A 42 18.43 14.04 -7.32
CA ILE A 42 17.13 13.62 -7.87
C ILE A 42 17.29 13.22 -9.34
N GLY A 43 17.93 14.05 -10.16
CA GLY A 43 18.19 13.75 -11.57
C GLY A 43 18.98 12.45 -11.77
N SER A 44 19.99 12.19 -10.95
CA SER A 44 20.77 10.95 -11.02
C SER A 44 19.95 9.73 -10.57
N LEU A 45 19.13 9.84 -9.52
CA LEU A 45 18.22 8.77 -9.11
C LEU A 45 17.19 8.44 -10.21
N VAL A 46 16.60 9.45 -10.85
CA VAL A 46 15.70 9.27 -11.99
C VAL A 46 16.37 8.51 -13.14
N GLN A 47 17.64 8.82 -13.43
CA GLN A 47 18.40 8.08 -14.44
C GLN A 47 18.59 6.60 -14.08
N VAL A 48 18.84 6.29 -12.80
CA VAL A 48 18.93 4.90 -12.32
C VAL A 48 17.60 4.17 -12.52
N VAL A 49 16.48 4.80 -12.12
CA VAL A 49 15.14 4.22 -12.21
C VAL A 49 14.75 3.87 -13.66
N LEU A 50 15.09 4.75 -14.61
CA LEU A 50 14.75 4.58 -16.03
C LEU A 50 15.73 3.67 -16.80
N ASN A 51 16.86 3.29 -16.21
CA ASN A 51 17.86 2.49 -16.88
C ASN A 51 17.58 0.99 -16.71
N GLU A 52 17.03 0.35 -17.73
CA GLU A 52 16.71 -1.09 -17.75
C GLU A 52 17.94 -2.01 -17.60
N SER A 53 19.17 -1.50 -17.80
CA SER A 53 20.38 -2.28 -17.55
C SER A 53 20.76 -2.36 -16.07
N MET A 54 20.17 -1.50 -15.21
CA MET A 54 20.37 -1.55 -13.76
C MET A 54 19.61 -2.73 -13.16
N SER A 55 20.14 -3.29 -12.07
CA SER A 55 19.49 -4.38 -11.37
C SER A 55 18.14 -3.93 -10.80
N ILE A 56 17.21 -4.88 -10.66
CA ILE A 56 15.90 -4.60 -10.04
C ILE A 56 16.07 -4.03 -8.63
N GLU A 57 17.05 -4.53 -7.86
CA GLU A 57 17.31 -4.07 -6.51
C GLU A 57 17.78 -2.61 -6.47
N MET A 58 18.70 -2.24 -7.38
CA MET A 58 19.21 -0.88 -7.49
C MET A 58 18.11 0.10 -7.93
N ARG A 59 17.31 -0.28 -8.95
CA ARG A 59 16.15 0.51 -9.40
C ARG A 59 15.12 0.68 -8.28
N LYS A 60 14.85 -0.37 -7.52
CA LYS A 60 13.93 -0.36 -6.37
C LYS A 60 14.42 0.61 -5.29
N ASN A 61 15.70 0.55 -4.93
CA ASN A 61 16.27 1.42 -3.90
C ASN A 61 16.30 2.89 -4.36
N ALA A 62 16.55 3.15 -5.65
CA ALA A 62 16.44 4.49 -6.21
C ALA A 62 15.00 5.04 -6.17
N ILE A 63 13.99 4.20 -6.48
CA ILE A 63 12.57 4.56 -6.33
C ILE A 63 12.24 4.94 -4.89
N LEU A 64 12.67 4.13 -3.91
CA LEU A 64 12.40 4.41 -2.49
C LEU A 64 13.12 5.68 -2.01
N ALA A 65 14.34 5.93 -2.49
CA ALA A 65 15.06 7.17 -2.21
C ALA A 65 14.29 8.40 -2.73
N LEU A 66 13.76 8.35 -3.97
CA LEU A 66 12.93 9.43 -4.52
C LEU A 66 11.69 9.69 -3.66
N GLY A 67 11.02 8.63 -3.19
CA GLY A 67 9.88 8.75 -2.28
C GLY A 67 10.23 9.44 -0.97
N LYS A 68 11.33 9.03 -0.34
CA LYS A 68 11.84 9.63 0.91
C LYS A 68 12.28 11.08 0.75
N ILE A 69 12.83 11.46 -0.42
CA ILE A 69 13.18 12.85 -0.73
C ILE A 69 11.92 13.70 -0.81
N GLY A 70 10.83 13.15 -1.39
CA GLY A 70 9.54 13.83 -1.46
C GLY A 70 9.49 14.99 -2.45
N ASP A 71 10.35 14.98 -3.47
CA ASP A 71 10.31 15.98 -4.53
C ASP A 71 9.21 15.65 -5.55
N GLU A 72 8.24 16.57 -5.69
CA GLU A 72 7.06 16.41 -6.55
C GLU A 72 7.43 16.21 -8.03
N SER A 73 8.63 16.59 -8.49
CA SER A 73 9.05 16.35 -9.88
C SER A 73 9.20 14.86 -10.22
N ALA A 74 9.30 13.99 -9.21
CA ALA A 74 9.35 12.54 -9.40
C ALA A 74 7.95 11.89 -9.45
N THR A 75 6.88 12.60 -9.12
CA THR A 75 5.53 12.03 -8.98
C THR A 75 5.02 11.36 -10.25
N ASP A 76 5.11 12.03 -11.39
CA ASP A 76 4.66 11.49 -12.69
C ASP A 76 5.42 10.21 -13.06
N LEU A 77 6.72 10.17 -12.79
CA LEU A 77 7.55 8.99 -13.02
C LEU A 77 7.09 7.83 -12.15
N LEU A 78 6.89 8.06 -10.85
CA LEU A 78 6.48 7.03 -9.90
C LEU A 78 5.07 6.51 -10.21
N LEU A 79 4.13 7.39 -10.57
CA LEU A 79 2.80 7.00 -11.05
C LEU A 79 2.91 6.14 -12.32
N GLY A 80 3.70 6.58 -13.31
CA GLY A 80 3.91 5.84 -14.55
C GLY A 80 4.46 4.43 -14.33
N ILE A 81 5.43 4.28 -13.42
CA ILE A 81 5.99 2.97 -13.05
C ILE A 81 4.94 2.10 -12.35
N SER A 82 4.22 2.64 -11.37
CA SER A 82 3.22 1.88 -10.61
C SER A 82 2.13 1.28 -11.51
N MET A 83 1.69 2.05 -12.52
CA MET A 83 0.61 1.69 -13.44
C MET A 83 1.07 0.87 -14.66
N ASN A 84 2.38 0.69 -14.88
CA ASN A 84 2.88 -0.06 -16.03
C ASN A 84 2.80 -1.58 -15.78
N GLU A 85 1.78 -2.25 -16.34
CA GLU A 85 1.59 -3.71 -16.19
C GLU A 85 2.76 -4.56 -16.72
N SER A 86 3.55 -4.03 -17.66
CA SER A 86 4.73 -4.73 -18.20
C SER A 86 5.98 -4.57 -17.32
N GLU A 87 5.92 -3.69 -16.31
CA GLU A 87 7.05 -3.46 -15.40
C GLU A 87 7.13 -4.53 -14.30
N ASN A 88 8.34 -4.72 -13.77
CA ASN A 88 8.60 -5.63 -12.68
C ASN A 88 7.73 -5.30 -11.45
N LYS A 89 7.00 -6.30 -10.94
CA LYS A 89 6.10 -6.17 -9.78
C LYS A 89 6.74 -5.51 -8.55
N HIS A 90 8.04 -5.71 -8.31
CA HIS A 90 8.74 -5.13 -7.16
C HIS A 90 8.98 -3.63 -7.34
N LEU A 91 9.22 -3.18 -8.57
CA LEU A 91 9.37 -1.76 -8.89
C LEU A 91 8.03 -1.05 -8.82
N ARG A 92 6.98 -1.67 -9.37
CA ARG A 92 5.60 -1.17 -9.27
C ARG A 92 5.17 -0.98 -7.81
N MET A 93 5.44 -1.98 -6.97
CA MET A 93 5.19 -1.91 -5.52
C MET A 93 6.00 -0.79 -4.86
N ALA A 94 7.30 -0.72 -5.12
CA ALA A 94 8.17 0.31 -4.55
C ALA A 94 7.71 1.72 -4.94
N SER A 95 7.22 1.92 -6.16
CA SER A 95 6.71 3.22 -6.59
C SER A 95 5.47 3.63 -5.81
N ILE A 96 4.55 2.71 -5.50
CA ILE A 96 3.37 3.06 -4.69
C ILE A 96 3.77 3.43 -3.25
N LEU A 97 4.73 2.69 -2.67
CA LEU A 97 5.28 3.04 -1.36
C LEU A 97 5.96 4.41 -1.38
N ALA A 98 6.78 4.67 -2.41
CA ALA A 98 7.47 5.95 -2.60
C ALA A 98 6.49 7.13 -2.76
N LEU A 99 5.37 6.95 -3.47
CA LEU A 99 4.31 7.96 -3.56
C LEU A 99 3.66 8.24 -2.20
N GLY A 100 3.49 7.20 -1.38
CA GLY A 100 3.01 7.33 -0.01
C GLY A 100 3.98 8.10 0.89
N ASP A 101 5.27 7.77 0.81
CA ASP A 101 6.34 8.42 1.58
C ASP A 101 6.54 9.89 1.16
N ALA A 102 6.45 10.17 -0.14
CA ALA A 102 6.55 11.52 -0.68
C ALA A 102 5.42 12.43 -0.19
N GLY A 103 4.22 11.86 0.00
CA GLY A 103 3.06 12.59 0.50
C GLY A 103 2.50 13.64 -0.46
N ASP A 104 2.85 13.57 -1.75
CA ASP A 104 2.30 14.44 -2.79
C ASP A 104 0.78 14.22 -2.92
N GLU A 105 0.01 15.26 -2.63
CA GLU A 105 -1.45 15.18 -2.58
C GLU A 105 -2.06 14.84 -3.95
N GLU A 106 -1.44 15.25 -5.07
CA GLU A 106 -1.91 14.88 -6.40
C GLU A 106 -1.80 13.36 -6.62
N ALA A 107 -0.66 12.78 -6.22
CA ALA A 107 -0.48 11.33 -6.25
C ALA A 107 -1.44 10.60 -5.32
N LEU A 108 -1.63 11.11 -4.10
CA LEU A 108 -2.53 10.51 -3.13
C LEU A 108 -3.99 10.56 -3.62
N GLU A 109 -4.43 11.65 -4.24
CA GLU A 109 -5.74 11.75 -4.88
C GLU A 109 -5.90 10.77 -6.04
N PHE A 110 -4.87 10.60 -6.88
CA PHE A 110 -4.87 9.56 -7.90
C PHE A 110 -5.05 8.16 -7.31
N LEU A 111 -4.28 7.83 -6.26
CA LEU A 111 -4.38 6.54 -5.56
C LEU A 111 -5.75 6.35 -4.89
N ARG A 112 -6.37 7.42 -4.38
CA ARG A 112 -7.74 7.40 -3.84
C ARG A 112 -8.79 7.14 -4.93
N GLY A 113 -8.53 7.57 -6.16
CA GLY A 113 -9.40 7.42 -7.33
C GLY A 113 -9.41 6.02 -7.98
N LEU A 114 -8.49 5.13 -7.60
CA LEU A 114 -8.42 3.76 -8.13
C LEU A 114 -9.69 2.94 -7.83
N ARG A 115 -10.12 2.11 -8.78
CA ARG A 115 -11.42 1.42 -8.78
C ARG A 115 -11.31 -0.10 -8.81
N TYR A 116 -12.47 -0.71 -8.57
CA TYR A 116 -12.84 -2.14 -8.62
C TYR A 116 -12.32 -2.96 -9.83
N GLY A 117 -11.88 -2.31 -10.91
CA GLY A 117 -11.34 -2.97 -12.12
C GLY A 117 -9.84 -2.78 -12.33
N ASP A 118 -9.17 -2.03 -11.47
CA ASP A 118 -7.76 -1.71 -11.61
C ASP A 118 -6.87 -2.83 -11.07
N ASP A 119 -5.57 -2.78 -11.37
CA ASP A 119 -4.63 -3.85 -11.04
C ASP A 119 -4.67 -4.20 -9.54
N GLY A 120 -4.93 -5.49 -9.28
CA GLY A 120 -5.09 -6.04 -7.95
C GLY A 120 -3.88 -5.83 -7.01
N LEU A 121 -2.68 -5.71 -7.57
CA LEU A 121 -1.44 -5.39 -6.86
C LEU A 121 -1.41 -3.92 -6.42
N ILE A 122 -1.81 -3.00 -7.29
CA ILE A 122 -1.73 -1.56 -7.03
C ILE A 122 -2.71 -1.18 -5.94
N LEU A 123 -3.95 -1.66 -6.05
CA LEU A 123 -5.02 -1.40 -5.08
C LEU A 123 -4.61 -1.78 -3.65
N TYR A 124 -3.93 -2.92 -3.49
CA TYR A 124 -3.47 -3.38 -2.18
C TYR A 124 -2.47 -2.40 -1.56
N HIS A 125 -1.46 -1.98 -2.32
CA HIS A 125 -0.44 -1.08 -1.81
C HIS A 125 -0.96 0.35 -1.64
N ALA A 126 -1.89 0.80 -2.49
CA ALA A 126 -2.58 2.07 -2.31
C ALA A 126 -3.29 2.11 -0.93
N ALA A 127 -4.04 1.06 -0.57
CA ALA A 127 -4.58 0.79 0.77
C ALA A 127 -3.64 0.32 1.87
N TYR A 128 -2.34 0.24 1.59
CA TYR A 128 -1.35 0.29 2.64
C TYR A 128 -0.94 1.74 2.92
N VAL A 129 -0.57 2.49 1.88
CA VAL A 129 -0.04 3.86 2.04
C VAL A 129 -1.11 4.87 2.46
N LEU A 130 -2.36 4.72 2.02
CA LEU A 130 -3.43 5.63 2.42
C LEU A 130 -3.96 5.30 3.82
N ALA A 131 -3.75 4.10 4.37
CA ALA A 131 -4.36 3.71 5.65
C ALA A 131 -3.96 4.62 6.83
N PRO A 132 -2.67 4.98 7.02
CA PRO A 132 -2.27 5.97 8.02
C PRO A 132 -2.79 7.39 7.75
N LEU A 133 -3.11 7.72 6.50
CA LEU A 133 -3.49 9.06 6.04
C LEU A 133 -5.01 9.30 6.05
N ASN A 134 -5.83 8.26 5.83
CA ASN A 134 -7.30 8.31 5.68
C ASN A 134 -8.05 8.74 6.97
N GLY A 135 -7.36 8.90 8.10
CA GLY A 135 -7.96 9.20 9.41
C GLY A 135 -8.18 7.97 10.30
N THR A 136 -8.53 8.21 11.55
CA THR A 136 -8.49 7.21 12.64
C THR A 136 -9.75 6.36 12.74
N TYR A 137 -9.59 5.06 12.54
CA TYR A 137 -10.40 4.03 13.21
C TYR A 137 -9.44 3.09 13.95
N GLU A 138 -9.71 2.80 15.21
CA GLU A 138 -8.90 1.86 15.99
C GLU A 138 -9.28 0.44 15.59
N VAL A 139 -8.33 -0.33 15.03
CA VAL A 139 -8.52 -1.75 14.77
C VAL A 139 -8.31 -2.50 16.08
N TYR A 140 -9.37 -3.12 16.58
CA TYR A 140 -9.34 -3.82 17.88
C TYR A 140 -9.51 -5.34 17.77
N GLY A 141 -9.79 -5.85 16.56
CA GLY A 141 -9.82 -7.29 16.29
C GLY A 141 -9.68 -7.61 14.82
N THR A 142 -8.97 -8.70 14.51
CA THR A 142 -8.74 -9.15 13.14
C THR A 142 -8.96 -10.66 13.07
N TYR A 143 -9.71 -11.09 12.05
CA TYR A 143 -10.01 -12.48 11.75
C TYR A 143 -9.59 -12.80 10.31
N GLY A 144 -9.12 -14.03 10.11
CA GLY A 144 -8.46 -14.42 8.86
C GLY A 144 -7.06 -13.80 8.73
N GLU A 145 -6.32 -14.24 7.72
CA GLU A 145 -5.02 -13.67 7.38
C GLU A 145 -5.13 -12.95 6.03
N LEU A 146 -4.41 -11.84 5.87
CA LEU A 146 -4.05 -11.33 4.54
C LEU A 146 -2.66 -11.89 4.19
N PRO A 147 -2.55 -13.03 3.47
CA PRO A 147 -1.25 -13.61 3.11
C PRO A 147 -0.63 -12.85 1.93
N TYR A 148 0.07 -11.76 2.23
CA TYR A 148 0.81 -11.02 1.20
C TYR A 148 2.08 -11.78 0.76
N PRO A 149 2.39 -11.90 -0.55
CA PRO A 149 1.64 -11.40 -1.70
C PRO A 149 0.44 -12.28 -2.10
N LEU A 150 -0.75 -11.67 -2.17
CA LEU A 150 -1.99 -12.34 -2.60
C LEU A 150 -1.79 -13.06 -3.95
N THR A 151 -2.14 -14.34 -4.01
CA THR A 151 -2.17 -15.11 -5.26
C THR A 151 -3.12 -14.46 -6.27
N GLU A 152 -3.03 -14.82 -7.56
CA GLU A 152 -3.91 -14.28 -8.60
C GLU A 152 -5.39 -14.59 -8.34
N GLU A 153 -5.66 -15.76 -7.75
CA GLU A 153 -6.97 -16.17 -7.24
C GLU A 153 -7.44 -15.26 -6.08
N GLN A 154 -6.55 -14.91 -5.15
CA GLN A 154 -6.83 -13.97 -4.06
C GLN A 154 -6.95 -12.51 -4.54
N ARG A 155 -6.33 -12.13 -5.67
CA ARG A 155 -6.54 -10.80 -6.29
C ARG A 155 -7.92 -10.70 -6.97
N SER A 156 -8.39 -11.78 -7.61
CA SER A 156 -9.77 -11.88 -8.11
C SER A 156 -10.80 -11.72 -6.98
N TYR A 157 -10.51 -12.28 -5.80
CA TYR A 157 -11.26 -12.05 -4.57
C TYR A 157 -11.30 -10.57 -4.17
N ARG A 158 -10.14 -9.90 -4.05
CA ARG A 158 -10.07 -8.58 -3.39
C ARG A 158 -10.67 -7.44 -4.22
N ASN A 159 -11.20 -7.68 -5.42
CA ASN A 159 -12.19 -6.77 -6.02
C ASN A 159 -13.42 -7.50 -6.58
N ASN A 160 -13.86 -8.53 -5.87
CA ASN A 160 -15.28 -8.91 -5.74
C ASN A 160 -15.79 -8.89 -4.29
N VAL A 161 -15.00 -8.35 -3.34
CA VAL A 161 -15.41 -8.12 -1.94
C VAL A 161 -16.70 -7.30 -1.82
N GLY A 162 -16.95 -6.39 -2.76
CA GLY A 162 -18.22 -5.66 -2.82
C GLY A 162 -19.44 -6.57 -2.95
N GLU A 163 -19.33 -7.69 -3.68
CA GLU A 163 -20.40 -8.68 -3.79
C GLU A 163 -20.59 -9.49 -2.51
N ILE A 164 -19.49 -9.81 -1.81
CA ILE A 164 -19.55 -10.49 -0.51
C ILE A 164 -20.29 -9.59 0.49
N VAL A 165 -19.86 -8.35 0.67
CA VAL A 165 -20.52 -7.37 1.56
C VAL A 165 -21.99 -7.19 1.18
N SER A 166 -22.30 -7.05 -0.12
CA SER A 166 -23.69 -6.92 -0.58
C SER A 166 -24.54 -8.18 -0.34
N GLY A 167 -23.93 -9.36 -0.33
CA GLY A 167 -24.59 -10.65 -0.14
C GLY A 167 -24.79 -11.04 1.32
N VAL A 168 -24.04 -10.44 2.25
CA VAL A 168 -24.14 -10.76 3.69
C VAL A 168 -25.55 -10.44 4.20
N ASN A 169 -26.21 -11.44 4.78
CA ASN A 169 -27.46 -11.23 5.48
C ASN A 169 -27.22 -10.68 6.89
N TYR A 170 -27.11 -9.36 7.00
CA TYR A 170 -26.85 -8.65 8.27
C TYR A 170 -27.91 -8.84 9.35
N SER A 171 -29.13 -9.27 9.00
CA SER A 171 -30.15 -9.60 10.00
C SER A 171 -29.78 -10.81 10.86
N LYS A 172 -28.81 -11.62 10.42
CA LYS A 172 -28.28 -12.75 11.19
C LYS A 172 -27.19 -12.36 12.18
N PHE A 173 -26.70 -11.12 12.17
CA PHE A 173 -25.70 -10.68 13.13
C PHE A 173 -26.32 -10.69 14.55
N PRO A 174 -25.53 -11.03 15.59
CA PRO A 174 -26.02 -11.07 16.97
C PRO A 174 -26.60 -9.70 17.38
N ALA A 175 -27.56 -9.65 18.30
CA ALA A 175 -28.05 -8.37 18.82
C ALA A 175 -26.96 -7.68 19.67
N ILE A 176 -26.90 -6.35 19.65
CA ILE A 176 -26.01 -5.55 20.50
C ILE A 176 -26.94 -4.75 21.40
N ASP A 177 -26.67 -4.78 22.69
CA ASP A 177 -27.57 -4.26 23.73
C ASP A 177 -27.62 -2.73 23.80
N ASP A 178 -26.62 -2.05 23.24
CA ASP A 178 -26.61 -0.60 23.09
C ASP A 178 -27.02 -0.20 21.66
N ASN A 179 -27.66 0.96 21.53
CA ASN A 179 -28.21 1.50 20.28
C ASN A 179 -27.10 1.92 19.27
N SER A 180 -25.93 1.29 19.32
CA SER A 180 -24.80 1.54 18.44
C SER A 180 -25.14 1.16 17.00
N SER A 181 -24.73 2.03 16.06
CA SER A 181 -24.93 1.77 14.65
C SER A 181 -23.86 0.81 14.17
N ARG A 182 -24.27 -0.32 13.58
CA ARG A 182 -23.35 -1.22 12.87
C ARG A 182 -23.16 -0.71 11.46
N GLY A 183 -21.90 -0.53 11.08
CA GLY A 183 -21.52 -0.31 9.69
C GLY A 183 -20.66 -1.46 9.24
N VAL A 184 -21.09 -2.21 8.22
CA VAL A 184 -20.17 -3.10 7.51
C VAL A 184 -19.82 -2.43 6.21
N GLY A 185 -18.58 -1.95 6.15
CA GLY A 185 -18.00 -1.32 4.99
C GLY A 185 -16.96 -2.22 4.36
N TYR A 186 -16.71 -2.00 3.09
CA TYR A 186 -15.45 -2.41 2.48
C TYR A 186 -14.65 -1.16 2.22
N VAL A 187 -13.40 -1.13 2.68
CA VAL A 187 -12.44 -0.06 2.37
C VAL A 187 -11.53 -0.63 1.28
N PRO A 188 -11.72 -0.28 -0.01
CA PRO A 188 -11.18 -1.05 -1.13
C PRO A 188 -9.67 -1.28 -1.16
N LYS A 189 -8.92 -0.18 -1.24
CA LYS A 189 -7.95 0.18 -0.20
C LYS A 189 -7.44 -1.04 0.66
N THR A 190 -7.86 -1.20 1.92
CA THR A 190 -7.16 -2.01 2.94
C THR A 190 -7.15 -3.53 2.68
N GLY A 191 -7.98 -4.03 1.77
CA GLY A 191 -8.14 -5.46 1.53
C GLY A 191 -8.87 -6.24 2.63
N TYR A 192 -9.35 -5.55 3.67
CA TYR A 192 -10.20 -6.12 4.72
C TYR A 192 -11.67 -5.76 4.49
N ILE A 193 -12.58 -6.65 4.88
CA ILE A 193 -13.95 -6.25 5.21
C ILE A 193 -13.91 -5.59 6.59
N GLU A 194 -14.50 -4.40 6.71
CA GLU A 194 -14.37 -3.55 7.91
C GLU A 194 -15.71 -3.48 8.64
N VAL A 195 -15.78 -4.17 9.77
CA VAL A 195 -16.96 -4.23 10.63
C VAL A 195 -16.81 -3.18 11.72
N MET A 196 -17.49 -2.05 11.54
CA MET A 196 -17.60 -1.01 12.55
C MET A 196 -18.70 -1.37 13.54
N THR A 197 -18.32 -1.58 14.79
CA THR A 197 -19.21 -2.05 15.85
C THR A 197 -18.60 -1.74 17.23
N ASP A 198 -19.45 -1.65 18.24
CA ASP A 198 -19.04 -1.41 19.64
C ASP A 198 -18.97 -2.72 20.46
N VAL A 199 -18.87 -3.87 19.78
CA VAL A 199 -18.78 -5.18 20.45
C VAL A 199 -17.42 -5.30 21.14
N ASP A 200 -17.43 -5.78 22.38
CA ASP A 200 -16.23 -6.00 23.18
C ASP A 200 -15.26 -6.98 22.47
N PRO A 201 -13.94 -6.67 22.44
CA PRO A 201 -12.94 -7.53 21.81
C PRO A 201 -12.92 -8.95 22.39
N GLY A 202 -12.83 -9.97 21.53
CA GLY A 202 -12.68 -11.38 21.94
C GLY A 202 -13.96 -12.05 22.45
N THR A 203 -15.12 -11.49 22.14
CA THR A 203 -16.43 -12.08 22.45
C THR A 203 -16.90 -13.06 21.38
N SER A 204 -17.82 -13.97 21.75
CA SER A 204 -18.46 -14.89 20.80
C SER A 204 -19.25 -14.18 19.70
N ASP A 205 -19.66 -12.93 19.93
CA ASP A 205 -20.38 -12.13 18.96
C ASP A 205 -19.49 -11.77 17.77
N MET A 206 -18.20 -11.47 17.99
CA MET A 206 -17.23 -11.25 16.92
C MET A 206 -17.01 -12.53 16.10
N ASP A 207 -16.88 -13.68 16.77
CA ASP A 207 -16.73 -14.98 16.11
C ASP A 207 -17.95 -15.29 15.22
N GLU A 208 -19.16 -14.97 15.69
CA GLU A 208 -20.38 -15.17 14.93
C GLU A 208 -20.48 -14.23 13.73
N MET A 209 -20.15 -12.94 13.91
CA MET A 209 -20.10 -11.98 12.79
C MET A 209 -19.10 -12.43 11.73
N TYR A 210 -17.90 -12.84 12.15
CA TYR A 210 -16.90 -13.39 11.23
C TYR A 210 -17.40 -14.64 10.51
N ARG A 211 -18.04 -15.58 11.23
CA ARG A 211 -18.59 -16.81 10.64
C ARG A 211 -19.64 -16.51 9.57
N ILE A 212 -20.49 -15.51 9.78
CA ILE A 212 -21.52 -15.11 8.79
C ILE A 212 -20.86 -14.57 7.52
N ILE A 213 -19.86 -13.70 7.67
CA ILE A 213 -19.11 -13.14 6.54
C ILE A 213 -18.33 -14.26 5.80
N SER A 214 -17.66 -15.15 6.55
CA SER A 214 -16.94 -16.30 6.00
C SER A 214 -17.85 -17.27 5.24
N THR A 215 -19.06 -17.52 5.75
CA THR A 215 -20.02 -18.40 5.07
C THR A 215 -20.45 -17.82 3.72
N GLU A 216 -20.69 -16.52 3.65
CA GLU A 216 -21.03 -15.84 2.39
C GLU A 216 -19.84 -15.85 1.41
N ALA A 217 -18.63 -15.66 1.93
CA ALA A 217 -17.41 -15.76 1.14
C ALA A 217 -17.23 -17.18 0.55
N GLU A 218 -17.46 -18.23 1.34
CA GLU A 218 -17.35 -19.64 0.91
C GLU A 218 -18.34 -19.99 -0.21
N ILE A 219 -19.59 -19.49 -0.15
CA ILE A 219 -20.59 -19.66 -1.24
C ILE A 219 -20.04 -19.14 -2.57
N ARG A 220 -19.15 -18.15 -2.52
CA ARG A 220 -18.54 -17.48 -3.66
C ARG A 220 -17.16 -18.05 -4.00
N GLY A 221 -16.77 -19.15 -3.37
CA GLY A 221 -15.51 -19.85 -3.60
C GLY A 221 -14.30 -19.22 -2.90
N VAL A 222 -14.52 -18.37 -1.89
CA VAL A 222 -13.46 -17.67 -1.17
C VAL A 222 -13.25 -18.31 0.20
N TYR A 223 -12.04 -18.80 0.44
CA TYR A 223 -11.64 -19.44 1.69
C TYR A 223 -10.55 -18.57 2.33
N GLN A 224 -10.74 -18.16 3.59
CA GLN A 224 -9.90 -17.18 4.34
C GLN A 224 -10.18 -15.70 4.02
N VAL A 225 -11.40 -15.23 4.31
CA VAL A 225 -11.77 -13.82 4.18
C VAL A 225 -11.15 -12.98 5.32
N PRO A 226 -10.30 -11.98 5.06
CA PRO A 226 -9.82 -11.06 6.09
C PRO A 226 -10.91 -10.08 6.54
N VAL A 227 -11.22 -10.07 7.83
CA VAL A 227 -12.18 -9.15 8.46
C VAL A 227 -11.49 -8.43 9.61
N ARG A 228 -11.64 -7.10 9.67
CA ARG A 228 -11.17 -6.32 10.82
C ARG A 228 -12.31 -5.54 11.46
N PHE A 229 -12.27 -5.44 12.78
CA PHE A 229 -13.26 -4.76 13.62
C PHE A 229 -12.71 -3.42 14.07
N VAL A 230 -13.53 -2.37 13.99
CA VAL A 230 -13.08 -0.98 14.10
C VAL A 230 -14.02 -0.10 14.92
N TYR A 231 -13.45 0.77 15.77
CA TYR A 231 -14.19 1.84 16.47
C TYR A 231 -14.12 3.16 15.69
N GLY A 232 -15.23 3.91 15.62
CA GLY A 232 -15.31 5.25 15.02
C GLY A 232 -16.64 5.55 14.33
N THR A 233 -16.63 6.43 13.32
CA THR A 233 -17.82 6.75 12.49
C THR A 233 -17.42 7.02 11.03
N PHE A 234 -17.92 6.22 10.07
CA PHE A 234 -17.50 6.30 8.67
C PHE A 234 -17.72 7.68 8.00
N SER A 235 -16.63 8.37 7.66
CA SER A 235 -16.64 9.52 6.74
C SER A 235 -16.64 9.02 5.29
N PHE A 236 -17.82 9.00 4.66
CA PHE A 236 -17.91 8.88 3.20
C PHE A 236 -17.54 10.25 2.61
N ALA A 237 -16.28 10.41 2.21
CA ALA A 237 -15.89 11.46 1.27
C ALA A 237 -16.10 10.95 -0.16
#